data_AF-A0A1G2F583-F1
#
_entry.id   AF-A0A1G2F583-F1
#
_cell.length_a   1.000
_cell.length_b   1.000
_cell.length_c   1.000
_cell.angle_alpha   90.00
_cell.angle_beta   90.00
_cell.angle_gamma   90.00
#
_symmetry.space_group_name_H-M   'P 1'
#
loop_
_entity.id
_entity.type
_entity.pdbx_description
1 polymer ?
#
loop_
_entity_poly.entity_id
_entity_poly.type
_entity_poly.pdbx_seq_one_letter_code
_entity_poly.pdbx_strand_id
1 'polypeptide(L)'
;MISLEATQKILGINEKVHILPEEMIKNVKITFFPYSPEKISREVELFSDELKQSFIKLGVQIIPFEKSLVPTPLRRILKWYLYALINSALAFLKKIMGLKHDSARPGLKTLSQIRKGKRVREDISIIALGENKEGNLPMDYLTSLKNSLVVTVIDMPPGIHNETDFVTHFNTAMNLFAHHMTHIVIGVDKEKWILYNMNAAHPIHLREKDSKNYILKTLIPKLSSPIKPPRLSEFIIKEEDFDPYDDFHKKFTQDIIEGANLFNKTNLYPPGKSLNDLPFRNEFYRWVGKRHLDDRSGMSYGFLARQLPVKLPKIFNIQEAENIFGNDAIKENKDYFIKDDKIYIIIKSFQEKICFEVPEVWILTQRSGCDKTHFIPSEDLIKIGLSRGKMILATPKGLKLQDGYRPSYDTKVILAHAVGNAIVANIIRHFCPTCPFPNIIENNGVSINHWHGYFKKDFIPAGWHTHGAKRPHVSCSTPQAAIYALDGKINAALESLRFKKDYLGDIHIEPHHGTNMTYSSLVDLANFLSGNAATRITELGNKHLNDYEIY
;
A
#
# COMPACT_ATOMS: atom_id res chain seq x y z
N MET A 1 24.70 -3.65 -2.07
CA MET A 1 23.41 -3.99 -1.42
C MET A 1 23.41 -3.34 -0.04
N ILE A 2 22.27 -2.75 0.35
CA ILE A 2 22.06 -2.23 1.71
C ILE A 2 21.25 -3.23 2.53
N SER A 3 21.45 -3.25 3.84
CA SER A 3 20.84 -4.17 4.77
C SER A 3 19.38 -3.77 5.01
N LEU A 4 18.60 -4.74 5.50
CA LEU A 4 17.24 -4.47 5.95
C LEU A 4 17.23 -3.41 7.06
N GLU A 5 18.19 -3.44 7.99
CA GLU A 5 18.31 -2.47 9.07
C GLU A 5 18.54 -1.04 8.53
N ALA A 6 19.47 -0.88 7.57
CA ALA A 6 19.71 0.41 6.91
C ALA A 6 18.45 0.89 6.18
N THR A 7 17.79 0.01 5.43
CA THR A 7 16.58 0.32 4.66
C THR A 7 15.45 0.79 5.58
N GLN A 8 15.22 0.07 6.68
CA GLN A 8 14.25 0.45 7.70
C GLN A 8 14.59 1.81 8.32
N LYS A 9 15.88 2.07 8.58
CA LYS A 9 16.31 3.34 9.16
C LYS A 9 16.10 4.52 8.21
N ILE A 10 16.43 4.36 6.92
CA ILE A 10 16.17 5.35 5.86
C ILE A 10 14.68 5.70 5.82
N LEU A 11 13.81 4.70 5.88
CA LEU A 11 12.36 4.84 5.75
C LEU A 11 11.63 5.18 7.06
N GLY A 12 12.35 5.29 8.19
CA GLY A 12 11.73 5.55 9.49
C GLY A 12 10.88 4.40 10.05
N ILE A 13 11.15 3.17 9.60
CA ILE A 13 10.42 1.98 10.03
C ILE A 13 11.06 1.46 11.32
N ASN A 14 10.38 1.64 12.45
CA ASN A 14 10.89 1.24 13.77
C ASN A 14 10.47 -0.19 14.17
N GLU A 15 9.46 -0.77 13.51
CA GLU A 15 9.00 -2.13 13.80
C GLU A 15 9.87 -3.17 13.10
N LYS A 16 10.00 -4.37 13.68
CA LYS A 16 10.67 -5.48 13.02
C LYS A 16 9.83 -5.93 11.82
N VAL A 17 10.40 -5.91 10.62
CA VAL A 17 9.72 -6.31 9.40
C VAL A 17 10.29 -7.62 8.89
N HIS A 18 9.40 -8.55 8.54
CA HIS A 18 9.75 -9.76 7.82
C HIS A 18 9.49 -9.56 6.33
N ILE A 19 10.49 -9.88 5.52
CA ILE A 19 10.49 -9.63 4.07
C ILE A 19 10.51 -10.94 3.25
N LEU A 20 10.68 -12.08 3.92
CA LEU A 20 10.63 -13.40 3.30
C LEU A 20 9.33 -14.12 3.72
N PRO A 21 8.62 -14.80 2.80
CA PRO A 21 7.41 -15.53 3.11
C PRO A 21 7.56 -16.53 4.27
N GLU A 22 8.68 -17.23 4.31
CA GLU A 22 8.99 -18.25 5.31
C GLU A 22 9.11 -17.65 6.73
N GLU A 23 9.61 -16.42 6.82
CA GLU A 23 9.66 -15.70 8.09
C GLU A 23 8.29 -15.16 8.50
N MET A 24 7.49 -14.70 7.52
CA MET A 24 6.14 -14.17 7.74
C MET A 24 5.19 -15.19 8.36
N ILE A 25 5.37 -16.49 8.08
CA ILE A 25 4.60 -17.59 8.67
C ILE A 25 4.56 -17.49 10.20
N LYS A 26 5.69 -17.14 10.83
CA LYS A 26 5.82 -17.09 12.30
C LYS A 26 4.87 -16.08 12.96
N ASN A 27 4.39 -15.11 12.19
CA ASN A 27 3.47 -14.08 12.66
C ASN A 27 2.01 -14.38 12.30
N VAL A 28 1.74 -15.46 11.58
CA VAL A 28 0.37 -15.84 11.18
C VAL A 28 -0.20 -16.83 12.19
N LYS A 29 -1.27 -16.40 12.85
CA LYS A 29 -2.14 -17.27 13.65
C LYS A 29 -3.54 -17.17 13.09
N ILE A 30 -4.20 -18.31 12.92
CA ILE A 30 -5.53 -18.35 12.35
C ILE A 30 -6.49 -19.16 13.22
N THR A 31 -7.77 -18.88 13.04
CA THR A 31 -8.85 -19.72 13.54
C THR A 31 -9.92 -19.88 12.46
N PHE A 32 -10.59 -21.03 12.44
CA PHE A 32 -11.71 -21.27 11.54
C PHE A 32 -13.01 -20.92 12.27
N PHE A 33 -13.80 -20.03 11.68
CA PHE A 33 -15.08 -19.60 12.22
C PHE A 33 -16.08 -20.77 12.20
N PRO A 34 -16.94 -20.93 13.22
CA PRO A 34 -17.98 -21.95 13.20
C PRO A 34 -18.92 -21.76 12.01
N TYR A 35 -19.24 -22.85 11.32
CA TYR A 35 -20.14 -22.84 10.17
C TYR A 35 -21.11 -24.02 10.21
N SER A 36 -22.19 -23.89 9.46
CA SER A 36 -23.19 -24.92 9.19
C SER A 36 -22.78 -25.70 7.94
N PRO A 37 -22.43 -27.00 8.00
CA PRO A 37 -22.05 -27.79 6.82
C PRO A 37 -23.14 -27.79 5.74
N GLU A 38 -24.40 -27.72 6.12
CA GLU A 38 -25.56 -27.69 5.21
C GLU A 38 -25.72 -26.37 4.42
N LYS A 39 -24.90 -25.35 4.71
CA LYS A 39 -24.97 -24.02 4.06
C LYS A 39 -23.76 -23.69 3.21
N ILE A 40 -22.82 -24.61 3.07
CA ILE A 40 -21.65 -24.46 2.22
C ILE A 40 -21.72 -25.47 1.09
N SER A 41 -21.20 -25.10 -0.08
CA SER A 41 -21.02 -26.04 -1.17
C SER A 41 -19.93 -27.07 -0.85
N ARG A 42 -19.92 -28.15 -1.62
CA ARG A 42 -18.88 -29.18 -1.53
C ARG A 42 -17.51 -28.62 -1.91
N GLU A 43 -17.48 -27.72 -2.87
CA GLU A 43 -16.28 -27.07 -3.40
C GLU A 43 -15.62 -26.15 -2.36
N VAL A 44 -16.42 -25.39 -1.60
CA VAL A 44 -15.95 -24.57 -0.48
C VAL A 44 -15.43 -25.44 0.66
N GLU A 45 -16.12 -26.52 1.00
CA GLU A 45 -15.69 -27.47 2.04
C GLU A 45 -14.33 -28.10 1.69
N LEU A 46 -14.20 -28.64 0.47
CA LEU A 46 -12.95 -29.25 -0.01
C LEU A 46 -11.80 -28.25 -0.02
N PHE A 47 -12.03 -27.02 -0.52
CA PHE A 47 -11.01 -25.99 -0.50
C PHE A 47 -10.57 -25.63 0.92
N SER A 48 -11.53 -25.54 1.86
CA SER A 48 -11.24 -25.24 3.26
C SER A 48 -10.32 -26.29 3.88
N ASP A 49 -10.56 -27.56 3.59
CA ASP A 49 -9.70 -28.66 4.05
C ASP A 49 -8.31 -28.59 3.43
N GLU A 50 -8.21 -28.36 2.12
CA GLU A 50 -6.94 -28.16 1.41
C GLU A 50 -6.13 -26.99 1.99
N LEU A 51 -6.80 -25.87 2.26
CA LEU A 51 -6.24 -24.67 2.85
C LEU A 51 -5.73 -24.95 4.26
N LYS A 52 -6.53 -25.63 5.08
CA LYS A 52 -6.15 -26.03 6.45
C LYS A 52 -4.94 -26.96 6.44
N GLN A 53 -4.90 -27.96 5.56
CA GLN A 53 -3.76 -28.86 5.42
C GLN A 53 -2.51 -28.12 4.95
N SER A 54 -2.66 -27.18 4.03
CA SER A 54 -1.55 -26.34 3.55
C SER A 54 -0.98 -25.47 4.66
N PHE A 55 -1.84 -24.85 5.50
CA PHE A 55 -1.41 -24.11 6.67
C PHE A 55 -0.66 -24.97 7.68
N ILE A 56 -1.14 -26.19 7.96
CA ILE A 56 -0.45 -27.15 8.84
C ILE A 56 0.94 -27.49 8.27
N LYS A 57 1.02 -27.83 6.98
CA LYS A 57 2.29 -28.16 6.29
C LYS A 57 3.28 -26.99 6.25
N LEU A 58 2.78 -25.74 6.26
CA LEU A 58 3.60 -24.53 6.32
C LEU A 58 4.02 -24.16 7.75
N GLY A 59 3.42 -24.77 8.78
CA GLY A 59 3.71 -24.45 10.18
C GLY A 59 2.94 -23.24 10.71
N VAL A 60 1.82 -22.86 10.08
CA VAL A 60 0.93 -21.81 10.59
C VAL A 60 0.22 -22.30 11.85
N GLN A 61 0.13 -21.44 12.86
CA GLN A 61 -0.55 -21.79 14.10
C GLN A 61 -2.07 -21.71 13.92
N ILE A 62 -2.74 -22.87 13.93
CA ILE A 62 -4.21 -22.97 13.89
C ILE A 62 -4.75 -23.13 15.31
N ILE A 63 -5.52 -22.15 15.77
CA ILE A 63 -6.10 -22.10 17.12
C ILE A 63 -7.59 -22.45 17.00
N PRO A 64 -8.12 -23.43 17.77
CA PRO A 64 -9.56 -23.70 17.81
C PRO A 64 -10.35 -22.45 18.19
N PHE A 65 -11.49 -22.21 17.53
CA PHE A 65 -12.26 -20.96 17.69
C PHE A 65 -12.54 -20.63 19.16
N GLU A 66 -13.04 -21.59 19.93
CA GLU A 66 -13.37 -21.37 21.35
C GLU A 66 -12.16 -20.99 22.21
N LYS A 67 -10.96 -21.45 21.85
CA LYS A 67 -9.70 -21.09 22.53
C LYS A 67 -9.14 -19.73 22.09
N SER A 68 -9.62 -19.20 20.96
CA SER A 68 -9.23 -17.87 20.47
C SER A 68 -9.99 -16.73 21.16
N LEU A 69 -11.09 -17.05 21.86
CA LEU A 69 -12.02 -16.10 22.45
C LEU A 69 -11.55 -15.59 23.84
N VAL A 70 -11.44 -14.27 23.97
CA VAL A 70 -11.13 -13.55 25.20
C VAL A 70 -12.28 -12.62 25.60
N PRO A 71 -12.55 -12.41 26.90
CA PRO A 71 -13.61 -11.51 27.33
C PRO A 71 -13.30 -10.06 26.92
N THR A 72 -14.32 -9.34 26.44
CA THR A 72 -14.17 -7.92 26.13
C THR A 72 -14.03 -7.11 27.43
N PRO A 73 -12.99 -6.29 27.61
CA PRO A 73 -12.81 -5.51 28.84
C PRO A 73 -13.98 -4.55 29.09
N LEU A 74 -14.57 -4.59 30.30
CA LEU A 74 -15.68 -3.72 30.73
C LEU A 74 -15.39 -2.23 30.50
N ARG A 75 -14.16 -1.79 30.77
CA ARG A 75 -13.70 -0.41 30.55
C ARG A 75 -13.87 0.04 29.09
N ARG A 76 -13.65 -0.86 28.13
CA ARG A 76 -13.79 -0.57 26.69
C ARG A 76 -15.27 -0.42 26.32
N ILE A 77 -16.13 -1.28 26.86
CA ILE A 77 -17.58 -1.23 26.68
C ILE A 77 -18.14 0.08 27.24
N LEU A 78 -17.81 0.42 28.50
CA LEU A 78 -18.24 1.67 29.14
C LEU A 78 -17.78 2.91 28.36
N LYS A 79 -16.53 2.91 27.89
CA LYS A 79 -15.98 4.00 27.07
C LYS A 79 -16.79 4.19 25.78
N TRP A 80 -17.20 3.11 25.10
CA TRP A 80 -18.05 3.21 23.91
C TRP A 80 -19.42 3.82 24.23
N TYR A 81 -20.11 3.32 25.26
CA TYR A 81 -21.42 3.85 25.67
C TYR A 81 -21.35 5.32 26.08
N LEU A 82 -20.34 5.72 26.86
CA LEU A 82 -20.14 7.12 27.23
C LEU A 82 -19.94 8.01 26.00
N TYR A 83 -19.11 7.58 25.03
CA TYR A 83 -18.92 8.34 23.80
C TYR A 83 -20.19 8.43 22.96
N ALA A 84 -20.98 7.36 22.83
CA ALA A 84 -22.24 7.43 22.10
C ALA A 84 -23.25 8.35 22.79
N LEU A 85 -23.36 8.32 24.11
CA LEU A 85 -24.22 9.24 24.86
C LEU A 85 -23.83 10.70 24.59
N ILE A 86 -22.55 11.03 24.70
CA ILE A 86 -22.04 12.37 24.41
C ILE A 86 -22.33 12.77 22.97
N ASN A 87 -22.11 11.87 22.00
CA ASN A 87 -22.38 12.17 20.59
C ASN A 87 -23.87 12.35 20.30
N SER A 88 -24.74 11.52 20.91
CA SER A 88 -26.19 11.66 20.78
C SER A 88 -26.67 12.99 21.40
N ALA A 89 -26.10 13.42 22.52
CA ALA A 89 -26.39 14.72 23.12
C ALA A 89 -25.92 15.89 22.24
N LEU A 90 -24.71 15.81 21.69
CA LEU A 90 -24.19 16.81 20.74
C LEU A 90 -25.02 16.89 19.45
N ALA A 91 -25.50 15.74 18.96
CA ALA A 91 -26.37 15.68 17.79
C ALA A 91 -27.71 16.37 18.04
N PHE A 92 -28.29 16.12 19.21
CA PHE A 92 -29.52 16.78 19.64
C PHE A 92 -29.33 18.30 19.78
N LEU A 93 -28.26 18.76 20.43
CA LEU A 93 -27.93 20.18 20.57
C LEU A 93 -27.75 20.87 19.20
N LYS A 94 -26.97 20.27 18.29
CA LYS A 94 -26.76 20.83 16.95
C LYS A 94 -28.06 20.88 16.13
N LYS A 95 -28.93 19.88 16.28
CA LYS A 95 -30.26 19.87 15.65
C LYS A 95 -31.13 21.02 16.17
N ILE A 96 -31.11 21.30 17.47
CA ILE A 96 -31.79 22.47 18.06
C ILE A 96 -31.22 23.78 17.50
N MET A 97 -29.90 23.84 17.29
CA MET A 97 -29.21 25.02 16.76
C MET A 97 -29.29 25.17 15.23
N GLY A 98 -30.01 24.30 14.51
CA GLY A 98 -30.11 24.35 13.05
C GLY A 98 -28.79 24.06 12.30
N LEU A 99 -27.79 23.50 12.98
CA LEU A 99 -26.49 23.18 12.39
C LEU A 99 -26.54 21.79 11.74
N LYS A 100 -26.01 21.68 10.51
CA LYS A 100 -25.85 20.36 9.84
C LYS A 100 -24.97 19.44 10.69
N HIS A 101 -25.42 18.20 10.87
CA HIS A 101 -24.74 17.22 11.69
C HIS A 101 -24.21 16.05 10.84
N ASP A 102 -22.99 16.20 10.33
CA ASP A 102 -22.21 15.06 9.85
C ASP A 102 -21.45 14.44 11.04
N SER A 103 -22.02 13.42 11.68
CA SER A 103 -21.22 12.58 12.58
C SER A 103 -20.88 11.26 11.93
N ALA A 104 -19.58 11.05 11.74
CA ALA A 104 -18.99 9.72 11.56
C ALA A 104 -19.08 8.81 12.82
N ARG A 105 -19.91 9.17 13.82
CA ARG A 105 -19.89 8.56 15.16
C ARG A 105 -21.16 7.74 15.40
N PRO A 106 -21.04 6.56 16.04
CA PRO A 106 -22.15 5.65 16.19
C PRO A 106 -23.16 6.22 17.19
N GLY A 107 -24.46 6.18 16.84
CA GLY A 107 -25.51 6.43 17.80
C GLY A 107 -25.69 5.27 18.77
N LEU A 108 -26.54 5.44 19.79
CA LEU A 108 -26.88 4.37 20.73
C LEU A 108 -27.43 3.11 20.04
N LYS A 109 -28.24 3.29 18.98
CA LYS A 109 -28.77 2.20 18.14
C LYS A 109 -27.67 1.39 17.43
N THR A 110 -26.61 2.06 16.99
CA THR A 110 -25.45 1.43 16.36
C THR A 110 -24.64 0.63 17.39
N LEU A 111 -24.51 1.13 18.62
CA LEU A 111 -23.81 0.42 19.69
C LEU A 111 -24.59 -0.78 20.24
N SER A 112 -25.92 -0.76 20.24
CA SER A 112 -26.70 -1.92 20.70
C SER A 112 -26.51 -3.16 19.83
N GLN A 113 -26.05 -2.99 18.58
CA GLN A 113 -25.72 -4.07 17.66
C GLN A 113 -24.33 -4.67 17.88
N ILE A 114 -23.50 -4.04 18.72
CA ILE A 114 -22.17 -4.57 19.06
C ILE A 114 -22.33 -5.82 19.91
N ARG A 115 -21.79 -6.94 19.42
CA ARG A 115 -21.72 -8.19 20.20
C ARG A 115 -21.02 -7.96 21.54
N LYS A 116 -21.75 -8.23 22.61
CA LYS A 116 -21.27 -8.27 23.99
C LYS A 116 -20.73 -9.67 24.29
N GLY A 117 -19.67 -9.76 25.09
CA GLY A 117 -19.09 -11.04 25.51
C GLY A 117 -17.68 -11.27 25.00
N LYS A 118 -17.38 -12.52 24.61
CA LYS A 118 -16.03 -12.91 24.18
C LYS A 118 -15.78 -12.59 22.70
N ARG A 119 -14.53 -12.26 22.39
CA ARG A 119 -14.04 -11.85 21.06
C ARG A 119 -12.71 -12.53 20.75
N VAL A 120 -12.41 -12.71 19.48
CA VAL A 120 -11.12 -13.26 19.02
C VAL A 120 -9.98 -12.31 19.39
N ARG A 121 -8.90 -12.88 19.90
CA ARG A 121 -7.67 -12.15 20.29
C ARG A 121 -7.08 -11.38 19.10
N GLU A 122 -6.48 -10.21 19.35
CA GLU A 122 -6.06 -9.24 18.33
C GLU A 122 -4.95 -9.72 17.38
N ASP A 123 -4.29 -10.85 17.63
CA ASP A 123 -3.22 -11.43 16.80
C ASP A 123 -3.67 -12.68 16.01
N ILE A 124 -4.97 -12.99 16.00
CA ILE A 124 -5.53 -14.16 15.33
C ILE A 124 -6.45 -13.69 14.20
N SER A 125 -6.16 -14.13 12.99
CA SER A 125 -7.03 -13.92 11.81
C SER A 125 -8.08 -15.02 11.71
N ILE A 126 -9.24 -14.71 11.13
CA ILE A 126 -10.37 -15.63 11.02
C ILE A 126 -10.54 -16.08 9.58
N ILE A 127 -10.62 -17.40 9.35
CA ILE A 127 -11.10 -18.00 8.11
C ILE A 127 -12.58 -18.34 8.28
N ALA A 128 -13.45 -17.80 7.44
CA ALA A 128 -14.88 -18.02 7.47
C ALA A 128 -15.36 -18.65 6.17
N LEU A 129 -16.28 -19.61 6.26
CA LEU A 129 -16.80 -20.34 5.10
C LEU A 129 -18.24 -19.91 4.81
N GLY A 130 -18.53 -19.71 3.53
CA GLY A 130 -19.87 -19.41 3.02
C GLY A 130 -20.51 -18.16 3.61
N GLU A 131 -21.84 -18.18 3.64
CA GLU A 131 -22.67 -17.06 4.07
C GLU A 131 -23.00 -17.13 5.57
N ASN A 132 -22.80 -16.02 6.26
CA ASN A 132 -23.10 -15.88 7.69
C ASN A 132 -24.26 -14.91 7.90
N LYS A 133 -24.96 -15.01 9.03
CA LYS A 133 -26.10 -14.13 9.36
C LYS A 133 -25.64 -12.83 10.03
N GLU A 134 -26.44 -11.77 9.87
CA GLU A 134 -26.25 -10.53 10.62
C GLU A 134 -26.24 -10.77 12.13
N GLY A 135 -25.38 -10.04 12.86
CA GLY A 135 -25.11 -10.24 14.28
C GLY A 135 -24.27 -11.47 14.61
N ASN A 136 -23.91 -12.26 13.60
CA ASN A 136 -23.04 -13.42 13.72
C ASN A 136 -22.02 -13.51 12.56
N LEU A 137 -21.54 -12.36 12.08
CA LEU A 137 -20.43 -12.31 11.14
C LEU A 137 -19.10 -12.48 11.87
N PRO A 138 -18.04 -13.00 11.22
CA PRO A 138 -16.70 -13.06 11.81
C PRO A 138 -16.23 -11.71 12.38
N MET A 139 -16.59 -10.61 11.71
CA MET A 139 -16.31 -9.24 12.12
C MET A 139 -16.88 -8.91 13.51
N ASP A 140 -18.04 -9.46 13.88
CA ASP A 140 -18.69 -9.22 15.18
C ASP A 140 -17.86 -9.75 16.35
N TYR A 141 -16.95 -10.69 16.07
CA TYR A 141 -16.06 -11.30 17.04
C TYR A 141 -14.67 -10.66 17.06
N LEU A 142 -14.35 -9.72 16.16
CA LEU A 142 -13.02 -9.13 16.14
C LEU A 142 -12.81 -8.11 17.27
N THR A 143 -11.64 -8.19 17.90
CA THR A 143 -11.20 -7.19 18.87
C THR A 143 -10.52 -6.00 18.18
N SER A 144 -9.84 -6.23 17.05
CA SER A 144 -9.16 -5.21 16.26
C SER A 144 -9.23 -5.54 14.76
N LEU A 145 -9.68 -4.58 13.96
CA LEU A 145 -9.64 -4.64 12.49
C LEU A 145 -8.26 -4.36 11.89
N LYS A 146 -7.29 -3.94 12.71
CA LYS A 146 -5.95 -3.57 12.26
C LYS A 146 -4.96 -4.72 12.38
N ASN A 147 -5.23 -5.65 13.29
CA ASN A 147 -4.29 -6.71 13.68
C ASN A 147 -4.84 -8.11 13.38
N SER A 148 -6.16 -8.25 13.25
CA SER A 148 -6.83 -9.48 12.83
C SER A 148 -7.52 -9.25 11.50
N LEU A 149 -7.31 -10.16 10.55
CA LEU A 149 -8.00 -10.15 9.27
C LEU A 149 -9.13 -11.17 9.26
N VAL A 150 -10.10 -10.94 8.39
CA VAL A 150 -11.11 -11.92 8.02
C VAL A 150 -10.84 -12.33 6.59
N VAL A 151 -10.80 -13.63 6.35
CA VAL A 151 -10.79 -14.25 5.03
C VAL A 151 -12.09 -15.00 4.87
N THR A 152 -12.87 -14.69 3.84
CA THR A 152 -14.11 -15.42 3.54
C THR A 152 -13.90 -16.32 2.33
N VAL A 153 -14.16 -17.60 2.47
CA VAL A 153 -14.14 -18.58 1.38
C VAL A 153 -15.58 -18.84 0.93
N ILE A 154 -15.88 -18.56 -0.33
CA ILE A 154 -17.21 -18.70 -0.93
C ILE A 154 -17.11 -19.40 -2.28
N ASP A 155 -18.25 -19.81 -2.82
CA ASP A 155 -18.34 -20.23 -4.21
C ASP A 155 -17.86 -19.13 -5.15
N MET A 156 -17.33 -19.53 -6.31
CA MET A 156 -16.92 -18.61 -7.37
C MET A 156 -18.09 -17.66 -7.67
N PRO A 157 -17.88 -16.33 -7.59
CA PRO A 157 -18.96 -15.40 -7.86
C PRO A 157 -19.50 -15.59 -9.29
N PRO A 158 -20.83 -15.57 -9.49
CA PRO A 158 -21.43 -15.80 -10.79
C PRO A 158 -20.91 -14.84 -11.86
N GLY A 159 -20.57 -15.37 -13.04
CA GLY A 159 -20.10 -14.58 -14.18
C GLY A 159 -18.63 -14.13 -14.11
N ILE A 160 -17.88 -14.53 -13.09
CA ILE A 160 -16.44 -14.27 -13.00
C ILE A 160 -15.64 -15.39 -13.69
N HIS A 161 -14.79 -15.01 -14.64
CA HIS A 161 -13.86 -15.87 -15.37
C HIS A 161 -12.62 -15.07 -15.84
N ASN A 162 -11.69 -15.70 -16.55
CA ASN A 162 -10.39 -15.09 -16.90
C ASN A 162 -10.50 -13.86 -17.83
N GLU A 163 -11.54 -13.84 -18.66
CA GLU A 163 -11.79 -12.79 -19.65
C GLU A 163 -12.71 -11.68 -19.12
N THR A 164 -13.18 -11.79 -17.88
CA THR A 164 -13.99 -10.76 -17.23
C THR A 164 -13.17 -9.47 -17.09
N ASP A 165 -13.80 -8.33 -17.38
CA ASP A 165 -13.11 -7.04 -17.34
C ASP A 165 -12.81 -6.57 -15.90
N PHE A 166 -11.86 -5.65 -15.78
CA PHE A 166 -11.44 -5.09 -14.50
C PHE A 166 -12.60 -4.48 -13.70
N VAL A 167 -13.51 -3.74 -14.35
CA VAL A 167 -14.59 -3.02 -13.65
C VAL A 167 -15.56 -4.02 -13.04
N THR A 168 -15.87 -5.11 -13.74
CA THR A 168 -16.71 -6.19 -13.23
C THR A 168 -16.05 -6.91 -12.04
N HIS A 169 -14.77 -7.28 -12.15
CA HIS A 169 -14.01 -7.86 -11.02
C HIS A 169 -13.97 -6.92 -9.82
N PHE A 170 -13.68 -5.64 -10.07
CA PHE A 170 -13.56 -4.62 -9.05
C PHE A 170 -14.87 -4.41 -8.29
N ASN A 171 -15.99 -4.25 -9.02
CA ASN A 171 -17.30 -4.09 -8.41
C ASN A 171 -17.73 -5.32 -7.62
N THR A 172 -17.48 -6.51 -8.15
CA THR A 172 -17.75 -7.78 -7.47
C THR A 172 -16.98 -7.87 -6.17
N ALA A 173 -15.66 -7.62 -6.19
CA ALA A 173 -14.81 -7.62 -5.00
C ALA A 173 -15.30 -6.63 -3.94
N MET A 174 -15.57 -5.37 -4.32
CA MET A 174 -16.04 -4.34 -3.39
C MET A 174 -17.39 -4.69 -2.76
N ASN A 175 -18.30 -5.26 -3.53
CA ASN A 175 -19.59 -5.71 -3.02
C ASN A 175 -19.41 -6.84 -2.01
N LEU A 176 -18.54 -7.82 -2.30
CA LEU A 176 -18.26 -8.94 -1.40
C LEU A 176 -17.56 -8.48 -0.10
N PHE A 177 -16.61 -7.53 -0.17
CA PHE A 177 -15.97 -6.99 1.04
C PHE A 177 -16.97 -6.31 1.97
N ALA A 178 -17.87 -5.49 1.42
CA ALA A 178 -18.90 -4.80 2.20
C ALA A 178 -19.97 -5.77 2.73
N HIS A 179 -20.41 -6.72 1.90
CA HIS A 179 -21.43 -7.69 2.28
C HIS A 179 -20.93 -8.65 3.36
N HIS A 180 -19.73 -9.21 3.23
CA HIS A 180 -19.17 -10.15 4.21
C HIS A 180 -18.41 -9.50 5.36
N MET A 181 -18.18 -8.18 5.31
CA MET A 181 -17.34 -7.45 6.25
C MET A 181 -15.95 -8.10 6.41
N THR A 182 -15.32 -8.35 5.27
CA THR A 182 -14.09 -9.15 5.17
C THR A 182 -12.95 -8.40 4.48
N HIS A 183 -11.72 -8.87 4.67
CA HIS A 183 -10.52 -8.24 4.10
C HIS A 183 -10.04 -8.95 2.84
N ILE A 184 -10.26 -10.26 2.78
CA ILE A 184 -9.89 -11.12 1.67
C ILE A 184 -11.09 -12.01 1.36
N VAL A 185 -11.43 -12.12 0.09
CA VAL A 185 -12.42 -13.09 -0.40
C VAL A 185 -11.70 -14.09 -1.26
N ILE A 186 -11.92 -15.37 -1.00
CA ILE A 186 -11.47 -16.47 -1.84
C ILE A 186 -12.72 -17.07 -2.49
N GLY A 187 -12.87 -16.88 -3.80
CA GLY A 187 -13.91 -17.54 -4.59
C GLY A 187 -13.39 -18.85 -5.13
N VAL A 188 -14.16 -19.94 -5.03
CA VAL A 188 -13.70 -21.28 -5.45
C VAL A 188 -14.76 -21.99 -6.28
N ASP A 189 -14.31 -22.72 -7.30
CA ASP A 189 -15.13 -23.71 -8.00
C ASP A 189 -14.40 -25.07 -8.00
N LYS A 190 -14.81 -25.98 -8.90
CA LYS A 190 -14.23 -27.32 -9.02
C LYS A 190 -12.80 -27.33 -9.54
N GLU A 191 -12.42 -26.38 -10.38
CA GLU A 191 -11.15 -26.35 -11.11
C GLU A 191 -10.25 -25.19 -10.70
N LYS A 192 -10.84 -24.10 -10.21
CA LYS A 192 -10.19 -22.80 -10.06
C LYS A 192 -10.53 -22.14 -8.72
N TRP A 193 -9.70 -21.18 -8.36
CA TRP A 193 -9.96 -20.27 -7.27
C TRP A 193 -9.42 -18.87 -7.60
N ILE A 194 -10.04 -17.85 -7.01
CA ILE A 194 -9.65 -16.44 -7.14
C ILE A 194 -9.44 -15.84 -5.77
N LEU A 195 -8.47 -14.94 -5.64
CA LEU A 195 -8.25 -14.15 -4.44
C LEU A 195 -8.53 -12.68 -4.72
N TYR A 196 -9.57 -12.14 -4.09
CA TYR A 196 -9.79 -10.71 -4.01
C TYR A 196 -9.23 -10.16 -2.70
N ASN A 197 -8.50 -9.05 -2.80
CA ASN A 197 -8.18 -8.18 -1.67
C ASN A 197 -8.35 -6.70 -2.10
N MET A 198 -8.01 -5.78 -1.20
CA MET A 198 -8.12 -4.33 -1.47
C MET A 198 -7.12 -3.79 -2.49
N ASN A 199 -6.20 -4.61 -3.02
CA ASN A 199 -5.21 -4.21 -4.03
C ASN A 199 -5.78 -4.19 -5.47
N ALA A 200 -7.07 -4.49 -5.66
CA ALA A 200 -7.77 -4.54 -6.95
C ALA A 200 -7.25 -5.59 -7.99
N ALA A 201 -6.21 -6.35 -7.66
CA ALA A 201 -5.80 -7.52 -8.43
C ALA A 201 -6.75 -8.71 -8.18
N HIS A 202 -6.95 -9.53 -9.21
CA HIS A 202 -7.95 -10.61 -9.21
C HIS A 202 -7.46 -11.89 -9.92
N PRO A 203 -6.30 -12.46 -9.55
CA PRO A 203 -5.71 -13.57 -10.30
C PRO A 203 -6.51 -14.84 -10.04
N ILE A 204 -6.82 -15.54 -11.13
CA ILE A 204 -7.50 -16.83 -11.10
C ILE A 204 -6.43 -17.92 -11.24
N HIS A 205 -6.47 -18.86 -10.32
CA HIS A 205 -5.52 -19.95 -10.19
C HIS A 205 -6.23 -21.29 -10.39
N LEU A 206 -5.53 -22.25 -11.00
CA LEU A 206 -5.99 -23.64 -11.05
C LEU A 206 -5.81 -24.31 -9.67
N ARG A 207 -6.76 -25.15 -9.26
CA ARG A 207 -6.72 -25.90 -8.00
C ARG A 207 -5.59 -26.93 -7.95
N GLU A 208 -5.30 -27.58 -9.08
CA GLU A 208 -4.30 -28.67 -9.16
C GLU A 208 -2.84 -28.18 -9.11
N LYS A 209 -2.59 -26.88 -9.34
CA LYS A 209 -1.23 -26.30 -9.35
C LYS A 209 -0.78 -26.00 -7.92
N ASP A 210 0.48 -26.35 -7.59
CA ASP A 210 1.15 -26.23 -6.26
C ASP A 210 0.52 -25.22 -5.27
N SER A 211 -0.54 -25.67 -4.60
CA SER A 211 -1.36 -24.84 -3.73
C SER A 211 -0.56 -24.33 -2.53
N LYS A 212 0.45 -25.10 -2.08
CA LYS A 212 1.33 -24.73 -0.97
C LYS A 212 2.18 -23.51 -1.34
N ASN A 213 2.83 -23.52 -2.49
CA ASN A 213 3.66 -22.40 -2.93
C ASN A 213 2.83 -21.13 -3.17
N TYR A 214 1.62 -21.26 -3.74
CA TYR A 214 0.71 -20.13 -3.88
C TYR A 214 0.28 -19.58 -2.53
N ILE A 215 -0.16 -20.41 -1.58
CA ILE A 215 -0.54 -19.95 -0.24
C ILE A 215 0.63 -19.24 0.45
N LEU A 216 1.83 -19.83 0.38
CA LEU A 216 3.04 -19.27 0.97
C LEU A 216 3.40 -17.89 0.39
N LYS A 217 3.30 -17.71 -0.92
CA LYS A 217 3.78 -16.48 -1.57
C LYS A 217 2.70 -15.41 -1.77
N THR A 218 1.43 -15.80 -1.68
CA THR A 218 0.29 -14.89 -1.93
C THR A 218 -0.53 -14.61 -0.68
N LEU A 219 -1.00 -15.63 0.04
CA LEU A 219 -1.92 -15.47 1.16
C LEU A 219 -1.19 -15.18 2.47
N ILE A 220 -0.10 -15.90 2.78
CA ILE A 220 0.70 -15.67 4.00
C ILE A 220 1.21 -14.22 4.10
N PRO A 221 1.75 -13.59 3.04
CA PRO A 221 2.19 -12.20 3.13
C PRO A 221 1.05 -11.24 3.45
N LYS A 222 -0.14 -11.45 2.85
CA LYS A 222 -1.33 -10.63 3.12
C LYS A 222 -1.85 -10.83 4.54
N LEU A 223 -1.78 -12.05 5.07
CA LEU A 223 -2.17 -12.37 6.45
C LEU A 223 -1.20 -11.81 7.49
N SER A 224 0.10 -11.87 7.22
CA SER A 224 1.14 -11.38 8.14
C SER A 224 1.26 -9.86 8.18
N SER A 225 0.87 -9.20 7.09
CA SER A 225 1.13 -7.77 6.84
C SER A 225 -0.16 -7.09 6.37
N PRO A 226 -1.09 -6.83 7.30
CA PRO A 226 -2.36 -6.16 6.97
C PRO A 226 -2.10 -4.71 6.52
N ILE A 227 -3.06 -4.17 5.77
CA ILE A 227 -3.01 -2.76 5.31
C ILE A 227 -2.99 -1.84 6.52
N LYS A 228 -1.95 -1.00 6.61
CA LYS A 228 -1.77 -0.04 7.70
C LYS A 228 -1.49 1.34 7.12
N PRO A 229 -2.53 2.10 6.77
CA PRO A 229 -2.39 3.47 6.29
C PRO A 229 -1.58 4.31 7.29
N PRO A 230 -0.73 5.23 6.79
CA PRO A 230 0.02 6.11 7.67
C PRO A 230 -0.95 7.05 8.40
N ARG A 231 -0.81 7.13 9.72
CA ARG A 231 -1.59 8.03 10.57
C ARG A 231 -0.98 9.43 10.52
N LEU A 232 -1.80 10.47 10.67
CA LEU A 232 -1.28 11.84 10.80
C LEU A 232 -0.28 12.00 11.96
N SER A 233 -0.42 11.22 13.03
CA SER A 233 0.53 11.19 14.15
C SER A 233 1.92 10.65 13.79
N GLU A 234 2.09 9.99 12.64
CA GLU A 234 3.38 9.55 12.12
C GLU A 234 4.10 10.66 11.33
N PHE A 235 3.45 11.80 11.09
CA PHE A 235 4.01 12.93 10.35
C PHE A 235 4.37 14.08 11.29
N ILE A 236 5.42 14.80 10.90
CA ILE A 236 5.60 16.20 11.29
C ILE A 236 4.67 17.02 10.38
N ILE A 237 3.68 17.68 10.98
CA ILE A 237 2.70 18.48 10.25
C ILE A 237 3.19 19.93 10.12
N LYS A 238 3.17 20.46 8.91
CA LYS A 238 3.42 21.86 8.59
C LYS A 238 2.22 22.45 7.83
N GLU A 239 1.28 23.02 8.57
CA GLU A 239 0.08 23.60 7.94
C GLU A 239 0.42 24.88 7.18
N GLU A 240 -0.21 25.06 6.02
CA GLU A 240 -0.08 26.26 5.18
C GLU A 240 1.38 26.57 4.75
N ASP A 241 2.21 25.53 4.65
CA ASP A 241 3.67 25.62 4.47
C ASP A 241 4.10 25.56 2.99
N PHE A 242 3.16 25.50 2.04
CA PHE A 242 3.48 25.68 0.62
C PHE A 242 2.32 26.30 -0.18
N ASP A 243 2.63 26.97 -1.28
CA ASP A 243 1.64 27.48 -2.24
C ASP A 243 1.81 26.74 -3.57
N PRO A 244 0.78 26.02 -4.07
CA PRO A 244 0.85 25.32 -5.36
C PRO A 244 1.17 26.23 -6.56
N TYR A 245 0.96 27.54 -6.41
CA TYR A 245 1.07 28.53 -7.47
C TYR A 245 2.27 29.48 -7.32
N ASP A 246 3.09 29.34 -6.28
CA ASP A 246 4.32 30.12 -6.16
C ASP A 246 5.33 29.78 -7.28
N ASP A 247 6.32 30.65 -7.48
CA ASP A 247 7.30 30.53 -8.57
C ASP A 247 8.06 29.20 -8.57
N PHE A 248 8.23 28.58 -7.39
CA PHE A 248 8.95 27.33 -7.26
C PHE A 248 8.07 26.12 -7.60
N HIS A 249 6.85 26.05 -7.06
CA HIS A 249 5.95 24.91 -7.17
C HIS A 249 5.13 24.93 -8.47
N LYS A 250 4.84 26.11 -9.04
CA LYS A 250 3.94 26.28 -10.19
C LYS A 250 4.25 25.34 -11.35
N LYS A 251 5.52 25.17 -11.73
CA LYS A 251 5.91 24.29 -12.84
C LYS A 251 5.59 22.81 -12.59
N PHE A 252 5.73 22.36 -11.34
CA PHE A 252 5.44 20.98 -10.96
C PHE A 252 3.95 20.76 -10.79
N THR A 253 3.24 21.74 -10.24
CA THR A 253 1.78 21.73 -10.17
C THR A 253 1.16 21.66 -11.57
N GLN A 254 1.70 22.42 -12.54
CA GLN A 254 1.27 22.38 -13.93
C GLN A 254 1.50 21.01 -14.57
N ASP A 255 2.67 20.38 -14.36
CA ASP A 255 2.94 19.00 -14.82
C ASP A 255 1.92 18.00 -14.27
N ILE A 256 1.52 18.14 -12.99
CA ILE A 256 0.48 17.28 -12.41
C ILE A 256 -0.89 17.54 -13.05
N ILE A 257 -1.29 18.81 -13.23
CA ILE A 257 -2.59 19.15 -13.83
C ILE A 257 -2.68 18.64 -15.28
N GLU A 258 -1.67 18.94 -16.09
CA GLU A 258 -1.64 18.55 -17.50
C GLU A 258 -1.53 17.03 -17.64
N GLY A 259 -0.64 16.41 -16.87
CA GLY A 259 -0.50 14.96 -16.81
C GLY A 259 -1.81 14.28 -16.40
N ALA A 260 -2.50 14.77 -15.36
CA ALA A 260 -3.79 14.25 -14.91
C ALA A 260 -4.85 14.27 -16.03
N ASN A 261 -4.94 15.37 -16.78
CA ASN A 261 -5.84 15.48 -17.93
C ASN A 261 -5.50 14.49 -19.05
N LEU A 262 -4.21 14.23 -19.30
CA LEU A 262 -3.77 13.23 -20.29
C LEU A 262 -4.04 11.80 -19.80
N PHE A 263 -3.79 11.51 -18.52
CA PHE A 263 -4.09 10.23 -17.89
C PHE A 263 -5.58 9.89 -17.88
N ASN A 264 -6.46 10.89 -17.88
CA ASN A 264 -7.89 10.67 -18.02
C ASN A 264 -8.24 9.87 -19.30
N LYS A 265 -7.43 10.02 -20.36
CA LYS A 265 -7.63 9.33 -21.65
C LYS A 265 -7.14 7.88 -21.64
N THR A 266 -6.33 7.47 -20.67
CA THR A 266 -5.76 6.12 -20.61
C THR A 266 -6.66 5.11 -19.92
N ASN A 267 -7.68 5.57 -19.19
CA ASN A 267 -8.54 4.74 -18.33
C ASN A 267 -7.77 3.96 -17.23
N LEU A 268 -6.55 4.37 -16.87
CA LEU A 268 -5.75 3.73 -15.82
C LEU A 268 -6.10 4.19 -14.40
N TYR A 269 -6.92 5.23 -14.27
CA TYR A 269 -7.36 5.81 -12.99
C TYR A 269 -8.89 5.81 -12.95
N PRO A 270 -9.52 4.70 -12.55
CA PRO A 270 -10.97 4.62 -12.53
C PRO A 270 -11.53 5.58 -11.47
N PRO A 271 -12.77 6.07 -11.64
CA PRO A 271 -13.41 6.91 -10.64
C PRO A 271 -13.47 6.16 -9.31
N GLY A 272 -13.18 6.87 -8.21
CA GLY A 272 -13.24 6.28 -6.88
C GLY A 272 -14.64 5.79 -6.52
N LYS A 273 -14.73 4.78 -5.64
CA LYS A 273 -16.02 4.28 -5.14
C LYS A 273 -16.35 4.92 -3.80
N SER A 274 -17.54 5.52 -3.70
CA SER A 274 -18.06 6.04 -2.43
C SER A 274 -18.42 4.89 -1.50
N LEU A 275 -18.11 5.03 -0.22
CA LEU A 275 -18.56 4.05 0.78
C LEU A 275 -20.07 4.00 0.94
N ASN A 276 -20.77 5.07 0.55
CA ASN A 276 -22.21 5.09 0.66
C ASN A 276 -22.91 4.15 -0.32
N ASP A 277 -22.23 3.82 -1.43
CA ASP A 277 -22.77 3.02 -2.53
C ASP A 277 -22.51 1.52 -2.33
N LEU A 278 -21.80 1.15 -1.27
CA LEU A 278 -21.48 -0.25 -0.98
C LEU A 278 -22.63 -0.95 -0.24
N PRO A 279 -22.88 -2.24 -0.54
CA PRO A 279 -23.99 -3.03 0.00
C PRO A 279 -23.71 -3.50 1.44
N PHE A 280 -23.47 -2.57 2.36
CA PHE A 280 -23.39 -2.89 3.78
C PHE A 280 -24.76 -3.35 4.27
N ARG A 281 -24.81 -4.48 5.00
CA ARG A 281 -26.08 -5.06 5.45
C ARG A 281 -26.87 -4.15 6.39
N ASN A 282 -26.18 -3.33 7.17
CA ASN A 282 -26.81 -2.34 8.05
C ASN A 282 -25.88 -1.15 8.36
N GLU A 283 -26.41 -0.14 9.06
CA GLU A 283 -25.68 1.07 9.45
C GLU A 283 -24.47 0.79 10.35
N PHE A 284 -24.53 -0.24 11.19
CA PHE A 284 -23.39 -0.63 12.03
C PHE A 284 -22.23 -1.13 11.20
N TYR A 285 -22.48 -2.03 10.25
CA TYR A 285 -21.42 -2.53 9.37
C TYR A 285 -20.86 -1.43 8.46
N ARG A 286 -21.72 -0.52 7.96
CA ARG A 286 -21.26 0.68 7.24
C ARG A 286 -20.32 1.54 8.09
N TRP A 287 -20.69 1.76 9.35
CA TRP A 287 -19.85 2.51 10.30
C TRP A 287 -18.52 1.80 10.60
N VAL A 288 -18.54 0.48 10.79
CA VAL A 288 -17.33 -0.34 10.94
C VAL A 288 -16.43 -0.23 9.71
N GLY A 289 -17.01 -0.32 8.51
CA GLY A 289 -16.29 -0.19 7.24
C GLY A 289 -15.63 1.18 7.08
N LYS A 290 -16.35 2.26 7.40
CA LYS A 290 -15.78 3.62 7.42
C LYS A 290 -14.56 3.73 8.34
N ARG A 291 -14.63 3.14 9.54
CA ARG A 291 -13.50 3.10 10.48
C ARG A 291 -12.34 2.24 10.01
N HIS A 292 -12.62 1.14 9.32
CA HIS A 292 -11.59 0.29 8.72
C HIS A 292 -10.75 1.10 7.72
N LEU A 293 -11.40 2.00 6.98
CA LEU A 293 -10.78 2.86 5.98
C LEU A 293 -10.32 4.21 6.53
N ASP A 294 -10.00 4.28 7.83
CA ASP A 294 -9.51 5.48 8.52
C ASP A 294 -10.40 6.72 8.31
N ASP A 295 -11.72 6.50 8.35
CA ASP A 295 -12.77 7.52 8.20
C ASP A 295 -12.80 8.26 6.84
N ARG A 296 -12.14 7.70 5.82
CA ARG A 296 -12.19 8.21 4.44
C ARG A 296 -13.59 8.06 3.85
N SER A 297 -13.98 8.99 2.97
CA SER A 297 -15.30 9.00 2.31
C SER A 297 -15.39 8.06 1.10
N GLY A 298 -14.26 7.67 0.54
CA GLY A 298 -14.18 6.79 -0.62
C GLY A 298 -12.79 6.21 -0.82
N MET A 299 -12.66 5.34 -1.82
CA MET A 299 -11.41 4.67 -2.18
C MET A 299 -10.96 5.15 -3.56
N SER A 300 -9.74 5.68 -3.64
CA SER A 300 -9.08 6.05 -4.89
C SER A 300 -7.99 5.04 -5.22
N TYR A 301 -7.88 4.68 -6.50
CA TYR A 301 -6.98 3.64 -6.97
C TYR A 301 -5.82 4.27 -7.74
N GLY A 302 -4.58 3.94 -7.36
CA GLY A 302 -3.39 4.54 -7.93
C GLY A 302 -3.07 5.92 -7.36
N PHE A 303 -1.93 6.48 -7.77
CA PHE A 303 -1.54 7.85 -7.44
C PHE A 303 -0.72 8.49 -8.57
N LEU A 304 -0.86 9.81 -8.67
CA LEU A 304 0.05 10.68 -9.42
C LEU A 304 0.91 11.45 -8.42
N ALA A 305 2.22 11.44 -8.62
CA ALA A 305 3.15 12.15 -7.76
C ALA A 305 4.30 12.76 -8.56
N ARG A 306 4.77 13.91 -8.07
CA ARG A 306 5.91 14.63 -8.64
C ARG A 306 6.96 14.83 -7.55
N GLN A 307 8.05 14.08 -7.65
CA GLN A 307 9.23 14.32 -6.83
C GLN A 307 9.86 15.66 -7.25
N LEU A 308 10.07 16.54 -6.28
CA LEU A 308 10.74 17.82 -6.48
C LEU A 308 12.26 17.61 -6.64
N PRO A 309 12.99 18.55 -7.25
CA PRO A 309 14.41 18.42 -7.44
C PRO A 309 15.16 18.28 -6.12
N VAL A 310 16.18 17.43 -6.09
CA VAL A 310 16.92 17.08 -4.88
C VAL A 310 18.38 17.40 -5.07
N LYS A 311 18.98 18.20 -4.19
CA LYS A 311 20.43 18.41 -4.16
C LYS A 311 21.12 17.11 -3.73
N LEU A 312 21.99 16.56 -4.57
CA LEU A 312 22.69 15.32 -4.22
C LEU A 312 23.85 15.61 -3.27
N PRO A 313 24.01 14.80 -2.21
CA PRO A 313 25.07 14.99 -1.23
C PRO A 313 26.43 14.54 -1.77
N LYS A 314 27.49 15.09 -1.21
CA LYS A 314 28.87 14.67 -1.52
C LYS A 314 29.05 13.18 -1.20
N ILE A 315 29.74 12.49 -2.11
CA ILE A 315 30.20 11.11 -1.92
C ILE A 315 31.63 11.12 -1.39
N PHE A 316 31.89 10.22 -0.45
CA PHE A 316 33.20 9.92 0.10
C PHE A 316 33.54 8.47 -0.26
N ASN A 317 34.79 8.19 -0.61
CA ASN A 317 35.27 6.80 -0.52
C ASN A 317 35.36 6.40 0.97
N ILE A 318 35.48 5.09 1.24
CA ILE A 318 35.43 4.62 2.63
C ILE A 318 36.58 5.16 3.49
N GLN A 319 37.79 5.29 2.94
CA GLN A 319 38.94 5.85 3.66
C GLN A 319 38.76 7.34 3.99
N GLU A 320 38.20 8.13 3.07
CA GLU A 320 37.84 9.53 3.30
C GLU A 320 36.77 9.64 4.39
N ALA A 321 35.75 8.78 4.34
CA ALA A 321 34.70 8.75 5.35
C ALA A 321 35.27 8.41 6.74
N GLU A 322 36.16 7.43 6.83
CA GLU A 322 36.87 7.05 8.07
C GLU A 322 37.67 8.23 8.65
N ASN A 323 38.37 8.98 7.80
CA ASN A 323 39.14 10.17 8.22
C ASN A 323 38.25 11.31 8.71
N ILE A 324 37.06 11.50 8.12
CA ILE A 324 36.15 12.62 8.44
C ILE A 324 35.28 12.30 9.65
N PHE A 325 34.72 11.10 9.71
CA PHE A 325 33.71 10.71 10.71
C PHE A 325 34.31 9.91 11.89
N GLY A 326 35.54 9.40 11.72
CA GLY A 326 36.22 8.53 12.68
C GLY A 326 35.81 7.06 12.54
N ASN A 327 36.77 6.15 12.78
CA ASN A 327 36.56 4.70 12.70
C ASN A 327 35.46 4.19 13.64
N ASP A 328 35.25 4.83 14.79
CA ASP A 328 34.21 4.42 15.75
C ASP A 328 32.78 4.62 15.21
N ALA A 329 32.59 5.57 14.29
CA ALA A 329 31.30 5.81 13.65
C ALA A 329 31.00 4.75 12.57
N ILE A 330 32.03 4.31 11.85
CA ILE A 330 31.94 3.36 10.74
C ILE A 330 32.26 1.95 11.25
N LYS A 331 31.23 1.27 11.75
CA LYS A 331 31.37 -0.11 12.23
C LYS A 331 31.49 -1.08 11.06
N GLU A 332 32.47 -1.99 11.11
CA GLU A 332 32.79 -2.93 10.03
C GLU A 332 31.59 -3.79 9.57
N ASN A 333 30.69 -4.14 10.51
CA ASN A 333 29.51 -4.97 10.26
C ASN A 333 28.22 -4.18 9.98
N LYS A 334 28.31 -2.85 9.80
CA LYS A 334 27.16 -2.01 9.46
C LYS A 334 27.40 -1.31 8.14
N ASP A 335 26.32 -1.14 7.39
CA ASP A 335 26.29 -0.41 6.13
C ASP A 335 25.54 0.92 6.24
N TYR A 336 25.38 1.41 7.47
CA TYR A 336 24.89 2.74 7.76
C TYR A 336 25.37 3.18 9.14
N PHE A 337 25.39 4.49 9.36
CA PHE A 337 25.60 5.09 10.68
C PHE A 337 24.82 6.40 10.81
N ILE A 338 24.77 6.93 12.03
CA ILE A 338 24.10 8.20 12.33
C ILE A 338 25.13 9.15 12.90
N LYS A 339 25.19 10.36 12.35
CA LYS A 339 26.03 11.45 12.85
C LYS A 339 25.23 12.75 12.77
N ASP A 340 25.14 13.47 13.88
CA ASP A 340 24.41 14.76 13.97
C ASP A 340 22.96 14.67 13.45
N ASP A 341 22.25 13.62 13.85
CA ASP A 341 20.89 13.23 13.40
C ASP A 341 20.74 12.91 11.91
N LYS A 342 21.83 12.91 11.14
CA LYS A 342 21.84 12.53 9.72
C LYS A 342 22.16 11.06 9.57
N ILE A 343 21.48 10.42 8.64
CA ILE A 343 21.71 9.01 8.30
C ILE A 343 22.72 9.00 7.16
N TYR A 344 23.82 8.28 7.34
CA TYR A 344 24.80 8.00 6.29
C TYR A 344 24.69 6.53 5.91
N ILE A 345 24.77 6.23 4.62
CA ILE A 345 24.74 4.87 4.08
C ILE A 345 26.05 4.54 3.41
N ILE A 346 26.45 3.28 3.53
CA ILE A 346 27.65 2.72 2.92
C ILE A 346 27.20 1.72 1.86
N ILE A 347 27.54 2.01 0.61
CA ILE A 347 27.17 1.16 -0.52
C ILE A 347 28.41 0.46 -1.05
N LYS A 348 28.39 -0.87 -0.96
CA LYS A 348 29.35 -1.72 -1.65
C LYS A 348 28.92 -1.85 -3.11
N SER A 349 29.65 -1.21 -4.03
CA SER A 349 29.52 -1.40 -5.48
C SER A 349 30.41 -2.55 -5.96
N PHE A 350 30.47 -2.74 -7.28
CA PHE A 350 31.37 -3.71 -7.92
C PHE A 350 32.83 -3.22 -8.01
N GLN A 351 33.08 -1.93 -7.76
CA GLN A 351 34.42 -1.32 -7.82
C GLN A 351 34.94 -0.96 -6.42
N GLU A 352 34.11 -0.34 -5.59
CA GLU A 352 34.55 0.22 -4.31
C GLU A 352 33.40 0.34 -3.30
N LYS A 353 33.74 0.76 -2.07
CA LYS A 353 32.77 1.15 -1.03
C LYS A 353 32.68 2.67 -1.00
N ILE A 354 31.48 3.19 -1.21
CA ILE A 354 31.19 4.62 -1.11
C ILE A 354 30.28 4.92 0.07
N CYS A 355 30.40 6.12 0.63
CA CYS A 355 29.62 6.60 1.76
C CYS A 355 29.05 7.99 1.46
N PHE A 356 27.78 8.21 1.80
CA PHE A 356 27.14 9.53 1.68
C PHE A 356 25.90 9.66 2.58
N GLU A 357 25.51 10.91 2.85
CA GLU A 357 24.28 11.24 3.57
C GLU A 357 23.04 10.79 2.78
N VAL A 358 22.04 10.23 3.44
CA VAL A 358 20.74 9.92 2.83
C VAL A 358 20.06 11.23 2.44
N PRO A 359 19.77 11.47 1.15
CA PRO A 359 19.18 12.73 0.70
C PRO A 359 17.79 12.97 1.29
N GLU A 360 17.49 14.23 1.61
CA GLU A 360 16.12 14.64 1.93
C GLU A 360 15.31 14.80 0.63
N VAL A 361 14.07 14.31 0.62
CA VAL A 361 13.23 14.34 -0.58
C VAL A 361 11.87 14.96 -0.29
N TRP A 362 11.32 15.65 -1.30
CA TRP A 362 10.00 16.28 -1.27
C TRP A 362 9.20 15.88 -2.50
N ILE A 363 7.91 15.67 -2.32
CA ILE A 363 7.01 15.17 -3.36
C ILE A 363 5.70 15.96 -3.27
N LEU A 364 5.21 16.44 -4.41
CA LEU A 364 3.84 16.89 -4.57
C LEU A 364 2.99 15.70 -5.00
N THR A 365 1.91 15.42 -4.29
CA THR A 365 0.99 14.33 -4.63
C THR A 365 -0.43 14.69 -4.21
N GLN A 366 -1.38 13.89 -4.64
CA GLN A 366 -2.79 14.11 -4.36
C GLN A 366 -3.17 13.44 -3.04
N ARG A 367 -4.05 14.08 -2.25
CA ARG A 367 -4.66 13.46 -1.08
C ARG A 367 -5.49 12.24 -1.49
N SER A 368 -5.77 11.39 -0.52
CA SER A 368 -6.64 10.25 -0.78
C SER A 368 -8.10 10.64 -0.93
N GLY A 369 -8.82 9.90 -1.79
CA GLY A 369 -10.25 10.10 -2.02
C GLY A 369 -10.60 11.29 -2.93
N CYS A 370 -9.63 12.09 -3.38
CA CYS A 370 -9.88 13.03 -4.47
C CYS A 370 -9.94 12.30 -5.83
N ASP A 371 -10.63 12.90 -6.79
CA ASP A 371 -10.52 12.54 -8.20
C ASP A 371 -9.07 12.78 -8.65
N LYS A 372 -8.44 11.77 -9.26
CA LYS A 372 -7.02 11.84 -9.65
C LYS A 372 -6.83 12.58 -10.96
N THR A 373 -7.86 12.64 -11.81
CA THR A 373 -7.80 13.28 -13.12
C THR A 373 -8.46 14.66 -13.13
N HIS A 374 -9.31 14.98 -12.14
CA HIS A 374 -9.97 16.29 -11.99
C HIS A 374 -9.87 16.85 -10.55
N PHE A 375 -8.64 17.04 -10.07
CA PHE A 375 -8.39 17.56 -8.72
C PHE A 375 -8.26 19.09 -8.69
N ILE A 376 -8.50 19.70 -7.53
CA ILE A 376 -8.30 21.14 -7.29
C ILE A 376 -6.97 21.33 -6.55
N PRO A 377 -5.93 21.95 -7.13
CA PRO A 377 -4.60 22.00 -6.51
C PRO A 377 -4.55 22.65 -5.13
N SER A 378 -5.31 23.72 -4.89
CA SER A 378 -5.38 24.39 -3.58
C SER A 378 -6.04 23.56 -2.48
N GLU A 379 -6.77 22.49 -2.84
CA GLU A 379 -7.52 21.66 -1.91
C GLU A 379 -6.97 20.24 -1.82
N ASP A 380 -6.60 19.67 -2.95
CA ASP A 380 -6.29 18.25 -3.10
C ASP A 380 -4.80 17.95 -3.16
N LEU A 381 -3.96 18.94 -3.51
CA LEU A 381 -2.52 18.75 -3.56
C LEU A 381 -1.93 18.83 -2.16
N ILE A 382 -1.03 17.91 -1.84
CA ILE A 382 -0.25 17.89 -0.62
C ILE A 382 1.23 17.79 -0.95
N LYS A 383 2.05 18.33 -0.06
CA LYS A 383 3.50 18.17 -0.13
C LYS A 383 3.93 17.22 0.98
N ILE A 384 4.52 16.09 0.61
CA ILE A 384 5.08 15.12 1.56
C ILE A 384 6.59 15.09 1.43
N GLY A 385 7.28 14.79 2.53
CA GLY A 385 8.74 14.67 2.53
C GLY A 385 9.25 13.58 3.44
N LEU A 386 10.48 13.15 3.19
CA LEU A 386 11.24 12.26 4.05
C LEU A 386 12.59 12.93 4.37
N SER A 387 12.79 13.25 5.65
CA SER A 387 14.04 13.83 6.15
C SER A 387 14.47 13.05 7.38
N ARG A 388 15.69 12.50 7.35
CA ARG A 388 16.30 11.77 8.50
C ARG A 388 15.41 10.64 9.05
N GLY A 389 14.70 9.93 8.16
CA GLY A 389 13.75 8.88 8.53
C GLY A 389 12.45 9.39 9.17
N LYS A 390 12.13 10.68 9.07
CA LYS A 390 10.87 11.27 9.54
C LYS A 390 10.03 11.71 8.36
N MET A 391 8.76 11.30 8.35
CA MET A 391 7.79 11.75 7.36
C MET A 391 7.29 13.16 7.71
N ILE A 392 7.16 14.01 6.70
CA ILE A 392 6.67 15.39 6.84
C ILE A 392 5.46 15.53 5.91
N LEU A 393 4.40 16.19 6.39
CA LEU A 393 3.23 16.55 5.59
C LEU A 393 3.01 18.06 5.67
N ALA A 394 2.94 18.70 4.52
CA ALA A 394 2.62 20.11 4.36
C ALA A 394 1.33 20.30 3.54
N THR A 395 0.47 21.22 3.99
CA THR A 395 -0.78 21.59 3.30
C THR A 395 -0.62 22.88 2.49
N PRO A 396 -1.44 23.06 1.43
CA PRO A 396 -1.51 24.32 0.70
C PRO A 396 -1.84 25.50 1.62
N LYS A 397 -1.33 26.68 1.28
CA LYS A 397 -1.66 27.94 1.94
C LYS A 397 -3.17 28.16 1.98
N GLY A 398 -3.70 28.54 3.16
CA GLY A 398 -5.14 28.69 3.39
C GLY A 398 -5.91 27.38 3.64
N LEU A 399 -5.27 26.21 3.53
CA LEU A 399 -5.88 24.92 3.84
C LEU A 399 -5.48 24.45 5.24
N LYS A 400 -6.45 24.45 6.15
CA LYS A 400 -6.34 23.78 7.45
C LYS A 400 -6.73 22.32 7.36
N LEU A 401 -5.98 21.44 8.04
CA LEU A 401 -6.29 20.02 8.08
C LEU A 401 -7.64 19.79 8.78
N GLN A 402 -8.62 19.31 8.01
CA GLN A 402 -9.93 18.91 8.52
C GLN A 402 -9.97 17.41 8.84
N ASP A 403 -10.98 16.98 9.60
CA ASP A 403 -11.26 15.57 9.83
C ASP A 403 -11.50 14.85 8.49
N GLY A 404 -10.74 13.78 8.23
CA GLY A 404 -10.80 13.00 6.98
C GLY A 404 -9.78 13.42 5.92
N TYR A 405 -9.08 14.55 6.08
CA TYR A 405 -7.98 14.93 5.19
C TYR A 405 -6.76 14.04 5.44
N ARG A 406 -6.38 13.21 4.47
CA ARG A 406 -5.32 12.21 4.63
C ARG A 406 -4.48 12.04 3.35
N PRO A 407 -3.16 11.78 3.49
CA PRO A 407 -2.33 11.43 2.36
C PRO A 407 -2.69 10.03 1.80
N SER A 408 -2.11 9.68 0.66
CA SER A 408 -2.26 8.37 0.04
C SER A 408 -1.92 7.22 1.02
N TYR A 409 -2.60 6.07 0.87
CA TYR A 409 -2.20 4.84 1.57
C TYR A 409 -0.76 4.47 1.22
N ASP A 410 -0.34 4.69 -0.02
CA ASP A 410 1.00 4.34 -0.49
C ASP A 410 2.06 5.40 -0.18
N THR A 411 1.82 6.31 0.77
CA THR A 411 2.81 7.34 1.15
C THR A 411 4.20 6.77 1.41
N LYS A 412 4.31 5.65 2.15
CA LYS A 412 5.62 5.03 2.44
C LYS A 412 6.30 4.50 1.17
N VAL A 413 5.53 3.98 0.21
CA VAL A 413 6.03 3.52 -1.09
C VAL A 413 6.45 4.70 -1.98
N ILE A 414 5.65 5.77 -2.02
CA ILE A 414 6.01 7.03 -2.70
C ILE A 414 7.34 7.57 -2.17
N LEU A 415 7.47 7.68 -0.84
CA LEU A 415 8.70 8.16 -0.20
C LEU A 415 9.88 7.22 -0.45
N ALA A 416 9.67 5.90 -0.44
CA ALA A 416 10.69 4.91 -0.78
C ALA A 416 11.20 5.05 -2.22
N HIS A 417 10.29 5.25 -3.18
CA HIS A 417 10.69 5.53 -4.55
C HIS A 417 11.45 6.86 -4.66
N ALA A 418 10.99 7.91 -3.99
CA ALA A 418 11.61 9.23 -4.07
C ALA A 418 13.03 9.26 -3.48
N VAL A 419 13.22 8.72 -2.26
CA VAL A 419 14.55 8.62 -1.65
C VAL A 419 15.44 7.65 -2.43
N GLY A 420 14.87 6.56 -2.95
CA GLY A 420 15.57 5.63 -3.82
C GLY A 420 16.08 6.29 -5.10
N ASN A 421 15.28 7.15 -5.74
CA ASN A 421 15.70 7.91 -6.91
C ASN A 421 16.90 8.82 -6.60
N ALA A 422 16.87 9.52 -5.45
CA ALA A 422 17.96 10.38 -5.03
C ALA A 422 19.24 9.60 -4.67
N ILE A 423 19.10 8.46 -3.97
CA ILE A 423 20.21 7.55 -3.67
C ILE A 423 20.83 7.01 -4.97
N VAL A 424 20.01 6.50 -5.89
CA VAL A 424 20.46 5.96 -7.18
C VAL A 424 21.13 7.03 -8.03
N ALA A 425 20.57 8.23 -8.09
CA ALA A 425 21.19 9.36 -8.78
C ALA A 425 22.58 9.68 -8.20
N ASN A 426 22.74 9.62 -6.88
CA ASN A 426 24.04 9.88 -6.27
C ASN A 426 25.06 8.78 -6.65
N ILE A 427 24.65 7.51 -6.57
CA ILE A 427 25.49 6.36 -6.98
C ILE A 427 25.90 6.51 -8.46
N ILE A 428 24.94 6.76 -9.36
CA ILE A 428 25.20 6.88 -10.79
C ILE A 428 26.13 8.04 -11.08
N ARG A 429 25.97 9.19 -10.41
CA ARG A 429 26.87 10.35 -10.59
C ARG A 429 28.32 10.00 -10.34
N HIS A 430 28.59 9.17 -9.34
CA HIS A 430 29.93 8.75 -8.98
C HIS A 430 30.56 7.84 -10.05
N PHE A 431 29.82 6.82 -10.51
CA PHE A 431 30.35 5.82 -11.44
C PHE A 431 30.20 6.19 -12.92
N CYS A 432 29.28 7.10 -13.26
CA CYS A 432 28.99 7.57 -14.60
C CYS A 432 28.60 9.06 -14.56
N PRO A 433 29.58 9.98 -14.45
CA PRO A 433 29.30 11.43 -14.36
C PRO A 433 28.58 12.00 -15.58
N THR A 434 28.68 11.34 -16.74
CA THR A 434 28.02 11.73 -17.99
C THR A 434 26.61 11.17 -18.12
N CYS A 435 26.20 10.24 -17.27
CA CYS A 435 24.84 9.69 -17.31
C CYS A 435 23.83 10.80 -17.01
N PRO A 436 22.67 10.84 -17.69
CA PRO A 436 21.73 11.96 -17.56
C PRO A 436 20.91 11.93 -16.28
N PHE A 437 20.68 10.76 -15.68
CA PHE A 437 19.74 10.59 -14.55
C PHE A 437 20.04 11.47 -13.32
N PRO A 438 21.30 11.63 -12.87
CA PRO A 438 21.61 12.54 -11.76
C PRO A 438 21.18 13.99 -12.04
N ASN A 439 21.41 14.47 -13.27
CA ASN A 439 21.03 15.84 -13.67
C ASN A 439 19.51 16.00 -13.78
N ILE A 440 18.79 14.96 -14.21
CA ILE A 440 17.32 14.94 -14.21
C ILE A 440 16.81 15.12 -12.77
N ILE A 441 17.34 14.35 -11.82
CA ILE A 441 16.91 14.43 -10.41
C ILE A 441 17.24 15.79 -9.76
N GLU A 442 18.42 16.36 -9.99
CA GLU A 442 18.81 17.63 -9.37
C GLU A 442 18.10 18.86 -9.92
N ASN A 443 17.82 18.88 -11.23
CA ASN A 443 17.30 20.08 -11.89
C ASN A 443 15.78 20.03 -12.04
N ASN A 444 15.25 18.84 -12.33
CA ASN A 444 13.86 18.65 -12.70
C ASN A 444 13.09 17.79 -11.70
N GLY A 445 13.77 16.93 -10.92
CA GLY A 445 13.10 15.82 -10.25
C GLY A 445 12.46 14.85 -11.26
N VAL A 446 11.57 13.98 -10.79
CA VAL A 446 10.89 12.97 -11.61
C VAL A 446 9.42 12.79 -11.22
N SER A 447 8.61 12.23 -12.10
CA SER A 447 7.29 11.72 -11.75
C SER A 447 7.39 10.32 -11.14
N ILE A 448 6.47 10.00 -10.23
CA ILE A 448 6.30 8.67 -9.62
C ILE A 448 4.81 8.35 -9.74
N ASN A 449 4.50 7.28 -10.46
CA ASN A 449 3.12 6.96 -10.84
C ASN A 449 2.79 5.55 -10.45
N HIS A 450 1.56 5.33 -10.01
CA HIS A 450 1.08 3.99 -9.69
C HIS A 450 -0.33 3.76 -10.22
N TRP A 451 -0.54 2.63 -10.87
CA TRP A 451 -1.85 2.15 -11.29
C TRP A 451 -1.96 0.64 -11.06
N HIS A 452 -3.19 0.15 -10.93
CA HIS A 452 -3.49 -1.26 -10.65
C HIS A 452 -3.56 -2.08 -11.93
N GLY A 453 -2.43 -2.14 -12.63
CA GLY A 453 -2.26 -2.83 -13.90
C GLY A 453 -0.79 -3.16 -14.14
N TYR A 454 -0.51 -4.00 -15.12
CA TYR A 454 0.86 -4.44 -15.43
C TYR A 454 1.31 -3.94 -16.80
N PHE A 455 2.56 -3.52 -16.84
CA PHE A 455 3.20 -3.04 -18.04
C PHE A 455 3.62 -4.22 -18.94
N LYS A 456 3.41 -4.16 -20.25
CA LYS A 456 3.83 -5.22 -21.17
C LYS A 456 5.37 -5.26 -21.29
N LYS A 457 5.98 -6.39 -20.96
CA LYS A 457 7.45 -6.53 -20.84
C LYS A 457 8.22 -6.15 -22.10
N ASP A 458 7.67 -6.45 -23.28
CA ASP A 458 8.33 -6.17 -24.57
C ASP A 458 8.39 -4.68 -24.92
N PHE A 459 7.64 -3.82 -24.21
CA PHE A 459 7.52 -2.39 -24.49
C PHE A 459 8.25 -1.52 -23.46
N ILE A 460 9.07 -2.13 -22.59
CA ILE A 460 9.83 -1.39 -21.58
C ILE A 460 10.77 -0.43 -22.33
N PRO A 461 10.72 0.89 -22.06
CA PRO A 461 11.53 1.86 -22.77
C PRO A 461 13.02 1.66 -22.46
N ALA A 462 13.88 1.91 -23.45
CA ALA A 462 15.32 1.79 -23.27
C ALA A 462 15.82 2.68 -22.12
N GLY A 463 16.62 2.12 -21.22
CA GLY A 463 17.12 2.80 -20.03
C GLY A 463 16.22 2.66 -18.79
N TRP A 464 15.01 2.09 -18.91
CA TRP A 464 14.18 1.74 -17.75
C TRP A 464 14.43 0.29 -17.33
N HIS A 465 14.53 0.07 -16.02
CA HIS A 465 14.81 -1.25 -15.46
C HIS A 465 13.63 -1.75 -14.62
N THR A 466 13.24 -3.01 -14.81
CA THR A 466 12.17 -3.63 -14.03
C THR A 466 12.69 -4.31 -12.78
N HIS A 467 11.90 -4.27 -11.71
CA HIS A 467 12.16 -5.03 -10.48
C HIS A 467 10.86 -5.36 -9.74
N GLY A 468 10.94 -6.14 -8.66
CA GLY A 468 9.81 -6.43 -7.76
C GLY A 468 8.96 -7.64 -8.12
N ALA A 469 8.91 -8.06 -9.39
CA ALA A 469 8.04 -9.14 -9.87
C ALA A 469 8.14 -10.48 -9.09
N LYS A 470 9.32 -10.79 -8.54
CA LYS A 470 9.57 -12.03 -7.78
C LYS A 470 9.37 -11.88 -6.27
N ARG A 471 8.94 -10.70 -5.80
CA ARG A 471 8.74 -10.41 -4.36
C ARG A 471 7.42 -11.01 -3.87
N PRO A 472 7.28 -11.24 -2.55
CA PRO A 472 6.02 -11.70 -1.95
C PRO A 472 4.86 -10.71 -2.18
N HIS A 473 3.64 -11.23 -2.29
CA HIS A 473 2.47 -10.44 -2.68
C HIS A 473 1.87 -9.73 -1.46
N VAL A 474 2.55 -8.72 -0.96
CA VAL A 474 2.11 -7.97 0.23
C VAL A 474 0.89 -7.09 -0.07
N SER A 475 0.23 -6.63 0.98
CA SER A 475 -0.85 -5.65 0.84
C SER A 475 -0.27 -4.25 0.58
N CYS A 476 -1.05 -3.37 -0.04
CA CYS A 476 -0.69 -1.97 -0.21
C CYS A 476 -0.41 -1.28 1.14
N SER A 477 0.31 -0.16 1.13
CA SER A 477 0.67 0.60 2.34
C SER A 477 1.54 -0.13 3.38
N THR A 478 2.03 -1.34 3.10
CA THR A 478 2.84 -2.10 4.06
C THR A 478 4.30 -1.61 4.11
N PRO A 479 4.98 -1.72 5.27
CA PRO A 479 6.43 -1.49 5.36
C PRO A 479 7.22 -2.33 4.36
N GLN A 480 6.79 -3.57 4.11
CA GLN A 480 7.40 -4.47 3.15
C GLN A 480 7.39 -3.91 1.72
N ALA A 481 6.25 -3.36 1.27
CA ALA A 481 6.16 -2.78 -0.06
C ALA A 481 7.17 -1.63 -0.24
N ALA A 482 7.32 -0.77 0.77
CA ALA A 482 8.30 0.31 0.77
C ALA A 482 9.76 -0.20 0.77
N ILE A 483 10.04 -1.25 1.54
CA ILE A 483 11.37 -1.92 1.56
C ILE A 483 11.69 -2.55 0.20
N TYR A 484 10.74 -3.27 -0.41
CA TYR A 484 10.93 -3.88 -1.73
C TYR A 484 11.17 -2.83 -2.81
N ALA A 485 10.44 -1.71 -2.77
CA ALA A 485 10.61 -0.60 -3.70
C ALA A 485 12.03 -0.01 -3.64
N LEU A 486 12.52 0.27 -2.43
CA LEU A 486 13.85 0.87 -2.23
C LEU A 486 14.98 -0.11 -2.58
N ASP A 487 14.95 -1.32 -2.01
CA ASP A 487 15.99 -2.33 -2.24
C ASP A 487 16.03 -2.77 -3.71
N GLY A 488 14.87 -3.06 -4.32
CA GLY A 488 14.77 -3.46 -5.71
C GLY A 488 15.33 -2.40 -6.67
N LYS A 489 15.04 -1.12 -6.42
CA LYS A 489 15.53 0.00 -7.22
C LYS A 489 17.05 0.16 -7.13
N ILE A 490 17.62 0.10 -5.92
CA ILE A 490 19.07 0.17 -5.73
C ILE A 490 19.77 -0.99 -6.45
N ASN A 491 19.23 -2.20 -6.34
CA ASN A 491 19.80 -3.37 -7.01
C ASN A 491 19.72 -3.25 -8.53
N ALA A 492 18.59 -2.77 -9.09
CA ALA A 492 18.43 -2.54 -10.52
C ALA A 492 19.47 -1.52 -11.06
N ALA A 493 19.73 -0.44 -10.31
CA ALA A 493 20.73 0.56 -10.69
C ALA A 493 22.17 0.03 -10.59
N LEU A 494 22.49 -0.77 -9.56
CA LEU A 494 23.81 -1.40 -9.46
C LEU A 494 24.03 -2.41 -10.58
N GLU A 495 22.99 -3.15 -10.98
CA GLU A 495 23.03 -4.06 -12.11
C GLU A 495 23.21 -3.31 -13.44
N SER A 496 22.51 -2.20 -13.66
CA SER A 496 22.67 -1.38 -14.86
C SER A 496 24.10 -0.86 -14.99
N LEU A 497 24.69 -0.36 -13.90
CA LEU A 497 26.08 0.10 -13.87
C LEU A 497 27.06 -1.05 -14.14
N ARG A 498 26.86 -2.22 -13.53
CA ARG A 498 27.70 -3.40 -13.74
C ARG A 498 27.73 -3.82 -15.21
N PHE A 499 26.60 -3.76 -15.89
CA PHE A 499 26.47 -4.11 -17.31
C PHE A 499 26.61 -2.93 -18.27
N LYS A 500 27.02 -1.75 -17.77
CA LYS A 500 27.18 -0.51 -18.56
C LYS A 500 25.93 -0.16 -19.38
N LYS A 501 24.75 -0.37 -18.80
CA LYS A 501 23.46 0.02 -19.37
C LYS A 501 23.04 1.37 -18.81
N ASP A 502 22.43 2.19 -19.67
CA ASP A 502 21.81 3.44 -19.24
C ASP A 502 20.74 3.17 -18.18
N TYR A 503 20.62 4.08 -17.22
CA TYR A 503 19.56 4.09 -16.23
C TYR A 503 18.88 5.45 -16.30
N LEU A 504 17.61 5.47 -16.71
CA LEU A 504 16.76 6.65 -16.84
C LEU A 504 15.57 6.63 -15.88
N GLY A 505 15.27 5.45 -15.32
CA GLY A 505 14.19 5.22 -14.39
C GLY A 505 13.97 3.74 -14.16
N ASP A 506 12.89 3.42 -13.47
CA ASP A 506 12.52 2.05 -13.13
C ASP A 506 11.01 1.82 -13.21
N ILE A 507 10.69 0.55 -13.37
CA ILE A 507 9.32 0.01 -13.33
C ILE A 507 9.30 -1.04 -12.22
N HIS A 508 8.66 -0.69 -11.10
CA HIS A 508 8.50 -1.58 -9.96
C HIS A 508 7.16 -2.31 -10.08
N ILE A 509 7.25 -3.61 -10.31
CA ILE A 509 6.09 -4.50 -10.34
C ILE A 509 5.78 -4.96 -8.93
N GLU A 510 4.58 -4.66 -8.44
CA GLU A 510 4.05 -5.17 -7.18
C GLU A 510 3.09 -6.34 -7.47
N PRO A 511 3.49 -7.59 -7.21
CA PRO A 511 2.68 -8.76 -7.53
C PRO A 511 1.31 -8.74 -6.83
N HIS A 512 0.25 -8.96 -7.62
CA HIS A 512 -1.15 -8.85 -7.17
C HIS A 512 -1.48 -7.47 -6.57
N HIS A 513 -0.94 -6.41 -7.18
CA HIS A 513 -1.28 -5.03 -6.85
C HIS A 513 -1.24 -4.15 -8.11
N GLY A 514 -0.06 -3.94 -8.70
CA GLY A 514 0.07 -3.09 -9.88
C GLY A 514 1.50 -2.70 -10.22
N THR A 515 1.64 -1.59 -10.94
CA THR A 515 2.92 -1.07 -11.41
C THR A 515 3.18 0.28 -10.77
N ASN A 516 4.42 0.52 -10.32
CA ASN A 516 4.93 1.87 -10.10
C ASN A 516 5.96 2.20 -11.18
N MET A 517 5.94 3.41 -11.71
CA MET A 517 6.90 3.85 -12.73
C MET A 517 7.46 5.23 -12.41
N THR A 518 8.79 5.33 -12.45
CA THR A 518 9.50 6.62 -12.42
C THR A 518 9.68 7.14 -13.85
N TYR A 519 9.38 8.40 -14.12
CA TYR A 519 9.56 9.02 -15.43
C TYR A 519 10.02 10.48 -15.34
N SER A 520 10.42 11.09 -16.46
CA SER A 520 10.90 12.49 -16.48
C SER A 520 9.86 13.49 -15.96
N SER A 521 8.60 13.31 -16.37
CA SER A 521 7.46 14.14 -16.01
C SER A 521 6.17 13.33 -16.05
N LEU A 522 5.05 13.90 -15.58
CA LEU A 522 3.74 13.26 -15.69
C LEU A 522 3.20 13.37 -17.11
N VAL A 523 3.41 14.52 -17.75
CA VAL A 523 3.03 14.75 -19.15
C VAL A 523 3.73 13.76 -20.09
N ASP A 524 5.05 13.59 -19.96
CA ASP A 524 5.80 12.68 -20.84
C ASP A 524 5.36 11.23 -20.66
N LEU A 525 5.11 10.80 -19.41
CA LEU A 525 4.64 9.45 -19.15
C LEU A 525 3.24 9.24 -19.72
N ALA A 526 2.31 10.17 -19.51
CA ALA A 526 0.96 10.07 -20.04
C ALA A 526 0.97 10.01 -21.57
N ASN A 527 1.82 10.81 -22.22
CA ASN A 527 2.02 10.77 -23.67
C ASN A 527 2.63 9.44 -24.14
N PHE A 528 3.64 8.92 -23.44
CA PHE A 528 4.22 7.62 -23.75
C PHE A 528 3.19 6.48 -23.66
N LEU A 529 2.36 6.49 -22.62
CA LEU A 529 1.31 5.49 -22.42
C LEU A 529 0.17 5.64 -23.44
N SER A 530 -0.20 6.87 -23.81
CA SER A 530 -1.29 7.15 -24.75
C SER A 530 -0.88 6.98 -26.21
N GLY A 531 0.36 7.34 -26.57
CA GLY A 531 0.88 7.26 -27.94
C GLY A 531 1.01 5.83 -28.47
N ASN A 532 1.00 4.85 -27.57
CA ASN A 532 1.04 3.42 -27.88
C ASN A 532 -0.35 2.76 -27.74
N ALA A 533 -1.44 3.52 -27.90
CA ALA A 533 -2.81 3.01 -27.71
C ALA A 533 -3.14 1.80 -28.59
N ALA A 534 -2.56 1.69 -29.79
CA ALA A 534 -2.76 0.55 -30.69
C ALA A 534 -2.17 -0.76 -30.13
N THR A 535 -1.10 -0.68 -29.33
CA THR A 535 -0.43 -1.86 -28.74
C THR A 535 -0.84 -2.14 -27.29
N ARG A 536 -1.63 -1.23 -26.67
CA ARG A 536 -2.15 -1.33 -25.30
C ARG A 536 -1.08 -1.82 -24.32
N ILE A 537 -0.01 -1.04 -24.19
CA ILE A 537 1.19 -1.42 -23.41
C ILE A 537 0.95 -1.58 -21.90
N THR A 538 -0.20 -1.13 -21.40
CA THR A 538 -0.66 -1.39 -20.04
C THR A 538 -2.18 -1.24 -19.99
N GLU A 539 -2.82 -2.01 -19.12
CA GLU A 539 -4.26 -1.92 -18.81
C GLU A 539 -4.50 -2.25 -17.34
N LEU A 540 -5.66 -1.86 -16.80
CA LEU A 540 -6.07 -2.23 -15.45
C LEU A 540 -6.26 -3.74 -15.30
N GLY A 541 -6.10 -4.23 -14.07
CA GLY A 541 -6.25 -5.63 -13.73
C GLY A 541 -5.02 -6.47 -14.02
N ASN A 542 -5.21 -7.75 -14.29
CA ASN A 542 -4.12 -8.72 -14.43
C ASN A 542 -3.61 -8.87 -15.86
N LYS A 543 -4.02 -7.99 -16.77
CA LYS A 543 -3.47 -8.00 -18.11
C LYS A 543 -1.97 -7.75 -18.04
N HIS A 544 -1.17 -8.59 -18.71
CA HIS A 544 0.30 -8.63 -18.63
C HIS A 544 0.91 -9.11 -17.30
N LEU A 545 0.12 -9.56 -16.32
CA LEU A 545 0.66 -10.14 -15.09
C LEU A 545 1.58 -11.34 -15.37
N ASN A 546 1.17 -12.21 -16.30
CA ASN A 546 1.88 -13.44 -16.64
C ASN A 546 3.21 -13.18 -17.38
N ASP A 547 3.39 -12.00 -17.97
CA ASP A 547 4.65 -11.60 -18.66
C ASP A 547 5.84 -11.56 -17.68
N TYR A 548 5.56 -11.52 -16.38
CA TYR A 548 6.54 -11.41 -15.31
C TYR A 548 6.84 -12.74 -14.58
N GLU A 549 6.33 -13.87 -15.08
CA GLU A 549 6.59 -15.23 -14.55
C GLU A 549 6.40 -15.32 -13.02
N ILE A 550 5.22 -14.91 -12.57
CA ILE A 550 4.86 -14.93 -11.15
C ILE A 550 4.39 -16.35 -10.77
N TYR A 551 5.35 -17.29 -10.75
CA TYR A 551 5.28 -18.70 -10.34
C TYR A 551 4.46 -19.69 -11.18
#